data_AF-A0A8I0MJF2-F1
#
_entry.id   AF-A0A8I0MJF2-F1
#
_cell.length_a   1.000
_cell.length_b   1.000
_cell.length_c   1.000
_cell.angle_alpha   90.00
_cell.angle_beta   90.00
_cell.angle_gamma   90.00
#
_symmetry.space_group_name_H-M   'P 1'
#
loop_
_entity.id
_entity.type
_entity.pdbx_description
1 polymer ?
#
loop_
_entity_poly.entity_id
_entity_poly.type
_entity_poly.pdbx_seq_one_letter_code
_entity_poly.pdbx_strand_id
1 'polypeptide(L)'
;MLQAILNGKARRVSLPGGDTQSWRSVFQRYEDLLTAAFWGRMSYLSDTSLQTVLTSLLGVDVKNWGAFESIAFWPKYDFPPTISTHVAEWVSKEDRYAEPDVILKFTHAALLIEVKPPAGGQQYKQQWYKEIYGWQNSEDKKPALHFLALGNLPEKHSAWFAELKHNFPEATFHGLEWRTVREKIQYPETAWASQQERRIIQDCLNALALYKVSPPLQSWQPLLDYLSSQYLPTTFSFFAGNHHV
;
A
#
# COMPACT_ATOMS: atom_id res chain seq x y z
N MET A 1 16.71 -11.61 -4.37
CA MET A 1 16.48 -10.88 -5.65
C MET A 1 16.56 -9.37 -5.50
N LEU A 2 15.70 -8.73 -4.68
CA LEU A 2 15.67 -7.26 -4.51
C LEU A 2 17.06 -6.64 -4.27
N GLN A 3 17.85 -7.21 -3.36
CA GLN A 3 19.22 -6.76 -3.08
C GLN A 3 20.15 -6.81 -4.31
N ALA A 4 20.02 -7.82 -5.18
CA ALA A 4 20.80 -7.89 -6.42
C ALA A 4 20.39 -6.80 -7.43
N ILE A 5 19.10 -6.43 -7.46
CA ILE A 5 18.58 -5.34 -8.32
C ILE A 5 19.03 -3.98 -7.78
N LEU A 6 18.93 -3.77 -6.46
CA LEU A 6 19.38 -2.55 -5.78
C LEU A 6 20.86 -2.28 -6.06
N ASN A 7 21.71 -3.30 -5.91
CA ASN A 7 23.16 -3.20 -6.11
C ASN A 7 23.61 -3.32 -7.59
N GLY A 8 22.68 -3.34 -8.56
CA GLY A 8 23.00 -3.44 -9.99
C GLY A 8 23.64 -4.77 -10.42
N LYS A 9 23.63 -5.78 -9.55
CA LYS A 9 24.20 -7.11 -9.80
C LYS A 9 23.28 -8.03 -10.58
N ALA A 10 21.98 -7.73 -10.66
CA ALA A 10 21.01 -8.52 -11.41
C ALA A 10 21.29 -8.58 -12.93
N ARG A 11 22.22 -7.75 -13.46
CA ARG A 11 22.54 -7.64 -14.89
C ARG A 11 21.30 -7.28 -15.71
N ARG A 12 21.28 -7.61 -17.00
CA ARG A 12 20.20 -7.31 -17.94
C ARG A 12 19.42 -8.59 -18.26
N VAL A 13 18.17 -8.43 -18.67
CA VAL A 13 17.29 -9.49 -19.15
C VAL A 13 16.82 -9.17 -20.55
N SER A 14 16.75 -10.18 -21.41
CA SER A 14 16.18 -10.07 -22.74
C SER A 14 14.67 -10.28 -22.65
N LEU A 15 13.89 -9.30 -23.09
CA LEU A 15 12.44 -9.41 -23.18
C LEU A 15 12.02 -10.11 -24.49
N PRO A 16 10.82 -10.70 -24.55
CA PRO A 16 10.24 -11.17 -25.81
C PRO A 16 10.24 -10.02 -26.83
N GLY A 17 10.90 -10.19 -27.97
CA GLY A 17 11.13 -9.14 -28.97
C GLY A 17 12.58 -8.68 -29.11
N GLY A 18 13.52 -9.18 -28.30
CA GLY A 18 14.96 -8.93 -28.45
C GLY A 18 15.49 -7.70 -27.71
N ASP A 19 14.61 -6.87 -27.16
CA ASP A 19 14.99 -5.73 -26.34
C ASP A 19 15.64 -6.18 -25.04
N THR A 20 16.88 -5.76 -24.84
CA THR A 20 17.61 -6.04 -23.60
C THR A 20 17.35 -4.91 -22.61
N GLN A 21 16.75 -5.19 -21.46
CA GLN A 21 16.50 -4.21 -20.40
C GLN A 21 17.23 -4.56 -19.10
N SER A 22 17.48 -3.55 -18.26
CA SER A 22 18.02 -3.82 -16.91
C SER A 22 16.92 -4.43 -16.02
N TRP A 23 17.27 -5.32 -15.10
CA TRP A 23 16.29 -5.79 -14.11
C TRP A 23 15.71 -4.66 -13.27
N ARG A 24 16.43 -3.55 -13.09
CA ARG A 24 15.92 -2.35 -12.41
C ARG A 24 14.78 -1.69 -13.20
N SER A 25 14.94 -1.51 -14.51
CA SER A 25 13.90 -0.92 -15.35
C SER A 25 12.69 -1.83 -15.48
N VAL A 26 12.91 -3.15 -15.56
CA VAL A 26 11.84 -4.16 -15.48
C VAL A 26 11.11 -4.01 -14.14
N PHE A 27 11.85 -4.00 -13.03
CA PHE A 27 11.27 -3.87 -11.69
C PHE A 27 10.45 -2.60 -11.51
N GLN A 28 10.81 -1.49 -12.16
CA GLN A 28 10.06 -0.23 -12.10
C GLN A 28 8.81 -0.20 -12.98
N ARG A 29 8.69 -1.11 -13.94
CA ARG A 29 7.61 -1.12 -14.94
C ARG A 29 6.41 -1.96 -14.49
N TYR A 30 6.63 -3.01 -13.73
CA TYR A 30 5.60 -3.99 -13.37
C TYR A 30 5.14 -3.81 -11.92
N GLU A 31 3.93 -3.28 -11.76
CA GLU A 31 3.17 -3.13 -10.51
C GLU A 31 3.36 -4.29 -9.52
N ASP A 32 3.14 -5.51 -10.01
CA ASP A 32 3.25 -6.77 -9.29
C ASP A 32 4.54 -6.91 -8.49
N LEU A 33 5.64 -6.37 -9.01
CA LEU A 33 6.95 -6.48 -8.38
C LEU A 33 7.07 -5.56 -7.16
N LEU A 34 6.44 -4.38 -7.17
CA LEU A 34 6.32 -3.56 -5.96
C LEU A 34 5.44 -4.25 -4.94
N THR A 35 4.28 -4.72 -5.37
CA THR A 35 3.28 -5.41 -4.53
C THR A 35 3.92 -6.58 -3.79
N ALA A 36 4.55 -7.50 -4.51
CA ALA A 36 5.21 -8.67 -3.93
C ALA A 36 6.43 -8.30 -3.06
N ALA A 37 7.21 -7.30 -3.47
CA ALA A 37 8.34 -6.85 -2.66
C ALA A 37 7.87 -6.19 -1.37
N PHE A 38 6.87 -5.33 -1.41
CA PHE A 38 6.41 -4.60 -0.22
C PHE A 38 5.66 -5.51 0.74
N TRP A 39 4.56 -6.11 0.30
CA TRP A 39 3.68 -6.92 1.15
C TRP A 39 4.32 -8.23 1.58
N GLY A 40 5.16 -8.81 0.71
CA GLY A 40 5.90 -10.02 1.05
C GLY A 40 6.99 -9.80 2.10
N ARG A 41 7.42 -8.56 2.35
CA ARG A 41 8.28 -8.24 3.51
C ARG A 41 7.44 -7.94 4.74
N MET A 42 6.33 -7.22 4.59
CA MET A 42 5.42 -6.93 5.70
C MET A 42 4.93 -8.20 6.40
N SER A 43 4.70 -9.29 5.66
CA SER A 43 4.29 -10.58 6.23
C SER A 43 5.34 -11.26 7.13
N TYR A 44 6.58 -10.78 7.17
CA TYR A 44 7.62 -11.28 8.08
C TYR A 44 7.74 -10.49 9.37
N LEU A 45 6.96 -9.41 9.54
CA LEU A 45 6.86 -8.72 10.82
C LEU A 45 6.24 -9.66 11.86
N SER A 46 6.52 -9.41 13.14
CA SER A 46 5.73 -10.05 14.20
C SER A 46 4.27 -9.61 14.09
N ASP A 47 3.32 -10.44 14.56
CA ASP A 47 1.89 -10.10 14.57
C ASP A 47 1.64 -8.72 15.19
N THR A 48 2.29 -8.41 16.31
CA THR A 48 2.17 -7.11 16.98
C THR A 48 2.62 -5.96 16.10
N SER A 49 3.76 -6.08 15.42
CA SER A 49 4.28 -5.03 14.54
C SER A 49 3.47 -4.90 13.26
N LEU A 50 2.99 -6.01 12.68
CA LEU A 50 2.10 -6.00 11.53
C LEU A 50 0.77 -5.30 11.88
N GLN A 51 0.15 -5.66 13.01
CA GLN A 51 -1.06 -4.99 13.50
C GLN A 51 -0.83 -3.50 13.77
N THR A 52 0.33 -3.12 14.32
CA THR A 52 0.70 -1.71 14.55
C THR A 52 0.81 -0.94 13.24
N VAL A 53 1.48 -1.51 12.23
CA VAL A 53 1.57 -0.94 10.88
C VAL A 53 0.18 -0.77 10.29
N LEU A 54 -0.62 -1.83 10.26
CA LEU A 54 -1.95 -1.79 9.64
C LEU A 54 -2.89 -0.82 10.37
N THR A 55 -2.82 -0.75 11.70
CA THR A 55 -3.59 0.23 12.50
C THR A 55 -3.19 1.65 12.11
N SER A 56 -1.89 1.94 12.01
CA SER A 56 -1.41 3.25 11.60
C SER A 56 -1.82 3.59 10.16
N LEU A 57 -1.74 2.64 9.24
CA LEU A 57 -2.10 2.84 7.84
C LEU A 57 -3.60 3.08 7.67
N LEU A 58 -4.43 2.24 8.27
CA LEU A 58 -5.88 2.21 8.04
C LEU A 58 -6.68 3.12 8.99
N GLY A 59 -6.08 3.58 10.08
CA GLY A 59 -6.77 4.40 11.09
C GLY A 59 -7.87 3.66 11.85
N VAL A 60 -7.79 2.32 11.90
CA VAL A 60 -8.73 1.45 12.63
C VAL A 60 -7.96 0.49 13.53
N ASP A 61 -8.53 0.07 14.65
CA ASP A 61 -7.88 -0.89 15.54
C ASP A 61 -7.93 -2.31 14.95
N VAL A 62 -6.78 -2.75 14.43
CA VAL A 62 -6.61 -4.06 13.78
C VAL A 62 -6.47 -5.19 14.82
N LYS A 63 -6.26 -4.90 16.10
CA LYS A 63 -6.11 -5.96 17.13
C LYS A 63 -7.34 -6.86 17.21
N ASN A 64 -8.52 -6.31 16.99
CA ASN A 64 -9.78 -7.06 16.99
C ASN A 64 -9.92 -8.03 15.80
N TRP A 65 -9.03 -7.97 14.81
CA TRP A 65 -9.03 -8.92 13.69
C TRP A 65 -8.46 -10.29 14.09
N GLY A 66 -7.77 -10.38 15.23
CA GLY A 66 -7.14 -11.62 15.70
C GLY A 66 -5.74 -11.85 15.14
N ALA A 67 -5.28 -13.10 15.22
CA ALA A 67 -3.93 -13.49 14.81
C ALA A 67 -3.80 -13.43 13.27
N PHE A 68 -2.60 -13.12 12.79
CA PHE A 68 -2.30 -13.19 11.37
C PHE A 68 -2.18 -14.65 10.94
N GLU A 69 -2.90 -15.04 9.89
CA GLU A 69 -2.94 -16.44 9.42
C GLU A 69 -2.15 -16.64 8.14
N SER A 70 -2.32 -15.74 7.16
CA SER A 70 -1.69 -15.91 5.84
C SER A 70 -1.73 -14.64 5.00
N ILE A 71 -0.83 -14.61 4.01
CA ILE A 71 -0.85 -13.69 2.88
C ILE A 71 -0.98 -14.49 1.59
N ALA A 72 -1.83 -14.03 0.66
CA ALA A 72 -1.92 -14.54 -0.70
C ALA A 72 -1.71 -13.40 -1.70
N PHE A 73 -1.02 -13.70 -2.79
CA PHE A 73 -0.79 -12.78 -3.92
C PHE A 73 -1.57 -13.27 -5.12
N TRP A 74 -2.33 -12.37 -5.74
CA TRP A 74 -3.16 -12.67 -6.91
C TRP A 74 -4.04 -13.92 -6.75
N PRO A 75 -4.75 -14.10 -5.61
CA PRO A 75 -5.70 -15.20 -5.48
C PRO A 75 -6.81 -15.04 -6.52
N LYS A 76 -7.26 -16.16 -7.09
CA LYS A 76 -8.38 -16.16 -8.02
C LYS A 76 -9.67 -16.47 -7.28
N TYR A 77 -10.66 -15.60 -7.42
CA TYR A 77 -12.00 -15.81 -6.89
C TYR A 77 -13.01 -15.95 -8.01
N ASP A 78 -13.47 -17.17 -8.23
CA ASP A 78 -14.51 -17.47 -9.21
C ASP A 78 -15.82 -16.78 -8.84
N PHE A 79 -16.52 -16.28 -9.87
CA PHE A 79 -17.84 -15.70 -9.69
C PHE A 79 -18.90 -16.79 -9.61
N PRO A 80 -19.93 -16.62 -8.76
CA PRO A 80 -21.02 -17.56 -8.69
C PRO A 80 -21.77 -17.60 -10.03
N PRO A 81 -22.39 -18.74 -10.41
CA PRO A 81 -23.10 -18.88 -11.68
C PRO A 81 -24.22 -17.85 -11.89
N THR A 82 -24.79 -17.34 -10.78
CA THR A 82 -25.81 -16.29 -10.79
C THR A 82 -25.23 -15.02 -10.19
N ILE A 83 -25.16 -13.96 -10.99
CA ILE A 83 -24.68 -12.65 -10.54
C ILE A 83 -25.78 -11.94 -9.77
N SER A 84 -25.42 -11.42 -8.59
CA SER A 84 -26.32 -10.67 -7.73
C SER A 84 -26.71 -9.33 -8.36
N THR A 85 -27.97 -8.94 -8.22
CA THR A 85 -28.52 -7.73 -8.84
C THR A 85 -27.81 -6.45 -8.42
N HIS A 86 -27.36 -6.35 -7.17
CA HIS A 86 -26.66 -5.17 -6.64
C HIS A 86 -25.28 -4.93 -7.28
N VAL A 87 -24.68 -5.93 -7.94
CA VAL A 87 -23.40 -5.79 -8.67
C VAL A 87 -23.54 -5.92 -10.18
N ALA A 88 -24.76 -6.12 -10.70
CA ALA A 88 -25.00 -6.45 -12.11
C ALA A 88 -24.59 -5.35 -13.10
N GLU A 89 -24.42 -4.10 -12.63
CA GLU A 89 -23.84 -3.01 -13.42
C GLU A 89 -22.33 -3.20 -13.66
N TRP A 90 -21.63 -3.84 -12.73
CA TRP A 90 -20.16 -3.91 -12.69
C TRP A 90 -19.61 -5.29 -13.03
N VAL A 91 -20.40 -6.33 -12.77
CA VAL A 91 -20.06 -7.74 -12.95
C VAL A 91 -21.01 -8.35 -13.97
N SER A 92 -20.46 -8.90 -15.05
CA SER A 92 -21.24 -9.56 -16.10
C SER A 92 -21.13 -11.09 -16.00
N LYS A 93 -21.96 -11.81 -16.75
CA LYS A 93 -21.92 -13.29 -16.79
C LYS A 93 -20.70 -13.82 -17.56
N GLU A 94 -20.09 -12.97 -18.38
CA GLU A 94 -18.86 -13.27 -19.12
C GLU A 94 -17.62 -13.15 -18.23
N ASP A 95 -17.71 -12.40 -17.13
CA ASP A 95 -16.68 -12.36 -16.12
C ASP A 95 -16.63 -13.71 -15.37
N ARG A 96 -15.44 -14.32 -15.32
CA ARG A 96 -15.27 -15.64 -14.70
C ARG A 96 -14.78 -15.57 -13.26
N TYR A 97 -13.87 -14.64 -13.00
CA TYR A 97 -13.21 -14.48 -11.71
C TYR A 97 -12.71 -13.05 -11.54
N ALA A 98 -12.40 -12.71 -10.29
CA ALA A 98 -11.57 -11.55 -9.95
C ALA A 98 -10.24 -12.01 -9.34
N GLU A 99 -9.23 -11.17 -9.47
CA GLU A 99 -7.87 -11.44 -9.01
C GLU A 99 -7.32 -10.19 -8.32
N PRO A 100 -7.63 -9.96 -7.02
CA PRO A 100 -7.06 -8.85 -6.29
C PRO A 100 -5.55 -9.03 -6.11
N ASP A 101 -4.82 -7.93 -5.94
CA ASP A 101 -3.36 -8.00 -5.79
C ASP A 101 -2.89 -8.78 -4.55
N VAL A 102 -3.47 -8.48 -3.40
CA VAL A 102 -3.08 -9.09 -2.12
C VAL A 102 -4.29 -9.31 -1.23
N ILE A 103 -4.31 -10.45 -0.53
CA ILE A 103 -5.18 -10.66 0.63
C ILE A 103 -4.35 -11.06 1.84
N LEU A 104 -4.55 -10.35 2.94
CA LEU A 104 -4.12 -10.76 4.27
C LEU A 104 -5.32 -11.36 5.02
N LYS A 105 -5.16 -12.57 5.56
CA LYS A 105 -6.17 -13.22 6.39
C LYS A 105 -5.77 -13.17 7.86
N PHE A 106 -6.75 -12.80 8.68
CA PHE A 106 -6.70 -12.86 10.13
C PHE A 106 -7.84 -13.74 10.65
N THR A 107 -7.82 -14.05 11.94
CA THR A 107 -8.83 -14.91 12.57
C THR A 107 -10.27 -14.43 12.32
N HIS A 108 -10.52 -13.11 12.40
CA HIS A 108 -11.86 -12.52 12.36
C HIS A 108 -12.07 -11.53 11.21
N ALA A 109 -11.04 -11.22 10.43
CA ALA A 109 -11.12 -10.29 9.31
C ALA A 109 -10.21 -10.69 8.14
N ALA A 110 -10.50 -10.16 6.97
CA ALA A 110 -9.59 -10.13 5.85
C ALA A 110 -9.31 -8.69 5.42
N LEU A 111 -8.09 -8.44 4.95
CA LEU A 111 -7.71 -7.21 4.27
C LEU A 111 -7.45 -7.54 2.80
N LEU A 112 -8.36 -7.14 1.92
CA LEU A 112 -8.20 -7.19 0.47
C LEU A 112 -7.57 -5.88 -0.01
N ILE A 113 -6.53 -5.98 -0.82
CA ILE A 113 -5.71 -4.84 -1.24
C ILE A 113 -5.62 -4.84 -2.75
N GLU A 114 -6.00 -3.73 -3.35
CA GLU A 114 -5.79 -3.42 -4.76
C GLU A 114 -4.74 -2.32 -4.86
N VAL A 115 -3.67 -2.59 -5.60
CA VAL A 115 -2.51 -1.71 -5.71
C VAL A 115 -2.54 -0.99 -7.05
N LYS A 116 -2.01 0.23 -7.11
CA LYS A 116 -1.50 0.85 -8.34
C LYS A 116 -0.14 1.46 -8.04
N PRO A 117 0.87 1.30 -8.91
CA PRO A 117 2.21 1.78 -8.63
C PRO A 117 2.25 3.30 -8.84
N PRO A 118 3.20 4.02 -8.22
CA PRO A 118 3.26 5.49 -8.28
C PRO A 118 3.32 6.11 -9.69
N ALA A 119 3.75 5.35 -10.70
CA ALA A 119 3.81 5.78 -12.10
C ALA A 119 2.82 5.02 -13.01
N GLY A 120 1.87 4.28 -12.42
CA GLY A 120 0.87 3.48 -13.12
C GLY A 120 -0.42 4.24 -13.45
N GLY A 121 -1.42 3.48 -13.90
CA GLY A 121 -2.76 3.99 -14.11
C GLY A 121 -3.50 4.32 -12.81
N GLN A 122 -4.64 4.97 -12.95
CA GLN A 122 -5.56 5.21 -11.83
C GLN A 122 -6.28 3.94 -11.40
N GLN A 123 -6.84 3.95 -10.20
CA GLN A 123 -7.72 2.90 -9.72
C GLN A 123 -9.05 2.87 -10.49
N TYR A 124 -9.66 1.68 -10.62
CA TYR A 124 -10.91 1.48 -11.36
C TYR A 124 -12.02 0.91 -10.46
N LYS A 125 -13.13 1.65 -10.34
CA LYS A 125 -14.29 1.24 -9.52
C LYS A 125 -14.81 -0.15 -9.89
N GLN A 126 -14.90 -0.46 -11.18
CA GLN A 126 -15.41 -1.76 -11.65
C GLN A 126 -14.56 -2.93 -11.10
N GLN A 127 -13.24 -2.76 -11.05
CA GLN A 127 -12.33 -3.77 -10.52
C GLN A 127 -12.59 -4.00 -9.03
N TRP A 128 -12.78 -2.94 -8.25
CA TRP A 128 -13.10 -3.04 -6.82
C TRP A 128 -14.40 -3.84 -6.58
N TYR A 129 -15.46 -3.57 -7.35
CA TYR A 129 -16.71 -4.35 -7.27
C TYR A 129 -16.47 -5.84 -7.55
N LYS A 130 -15.73 -6.14 -8.61
CA LYS A 130 -15.39 -7.51 -9.02
C LYS A 130 -14.65 -8.27 -7.92
N GLU A 131 -13.61 -7.66 -7.36
CA GLU A 131 -12.76 -8.28 -6.33
C GLU A 131 -13.50 -8.53 -5.02
N ILE A 132 -14.25 -7.54 -4.54
CA ILE A 132 -15.05 -7.67 -3.32
C ILE A 132 -16.13 -8.74 -3.51
N TYR A 133 -16.82 -8.71 -4.65
CA TYR A 133 -17.87 -9.67 -4.96
C TYR A 133 -17.32 -11.10 -5.07
N GLY A 134 -16.19 -11.29 -5.77
CA GLY A 134 -15.51 -12.57 -5.86
C GLY A 134 -15.13 -13.10 -4.47
N TRP A 135 -14.48 -12.28 -3.65
CA TRP A 135 -14.09 -12.68 -2.29
C TRP A 135 -15.31 -13.03 -1.42
N GLN A 136 -16.39 -12.26 -1.46
CA GLN A 136 -17.59 -12.51 -0.66
C GLN A 136 -18.31 -13.82 -0.99
N ASN A 137 -18.10 -14.35 -2.21
CA ASN A 137 -18.68 -15.61 -2.66
C ASN A 137 -17.67 -16.78 -2.62
N SER A 138 -16.47 -16.55 -2.08
CA SER A 138 -15.43 -17.56 -1.95
C SER A 138 -15.48 -18.27 -0.60
N GLU A 139 -14.84 -19.44 -0.52
CA GLU A 139 -14.61 -20.16 0.74
C GLU A 139 -13.63 -19.43 1.68
N ASP A 140 -12.90 -18.45 1.14
CA ASP A 140 -11.92 -17.63 1.86
C ASP A 140 -12.54 -16.51 2.70
N LYS A 141 -13.87 -16.36 2.63
CA LYS A 141 -14.60 -15.29 3.30
C LYS A 141 -14.37 -15.32 4.82
N LYS A 142 -14.16 -14.14 5.39
CA LYS A 142 -14.06 -13.89 6.83
C LYS A 142 -15.27 -13.07 7.33
N PRO A 143 -15.53 -13.02 8.64
CA PRO A 143 -16.63 -12.25 9.21
C PRO A 143 -16.62 -10.76 8.84
N ALA A 144 -15.44 -10.14 8.83
CA ALA A 144 -15.25 -8.74 8.42
C ALA A 144 -14.34 -8.62 7.20
N LEU A 145 -14.68 -7.69 6.30
CA LEU A 145 -13.82 -7.31 5.17
C LEU A 145 -13.34 -5.87 5.33
N HIS A 146 -12.03 -5.70 5.19
CA HIS A 146 -11.42 -4.41 4.93
C HIS A 146 -10.88 -4.41 3.50
N PHE A 147 -11.22 -3.38 2.74
CA PHE A 147 -10.74 -3.14 1.39
C PHE A 147 -9.79 -1.95 1.39
N LEU A 148 -8.60 -2.10 0.85
CA LEU A 148 -7.61 -1.04 0.69
C LEU A 148 -7.29 -0.81 -0.79
N ALA A 149 -7.66 0.36 -1.31
CA ALA A 149 -7.08 0.87 -2.55
C ALA A 149 -5.78 1.62 -2.24
N LEU A 150 -4.66 1.12 -2.77
CA LEU A 150 -3.32 1.64 -2.50
C LEU A 150 -2.68 2.22 -3.76
N GLY A 151 -2.51 3.54 -3.79
CA GLY A 151 -1.85 4.27 -4.86
C GLY A 151 -2.80 4.72 -5.97
N ASN A 152 -2.51 5.90 -6.53
CA ASN A 152 -3.23 6.53 -7.64
C ASN A 152 -4.76 6.54 -7.44
N LEU A 153 -5.18 7.03 -6.29
CA LEU A 153 -6.59 7.22 -5.98
C LEU A 153 -7.16 8.32 -6.87
N PRO A 154 -8.29 8.08 -7.57
CA PRO A 154 -8.96 9.10 -8.35
C PRO A 154 -9.62 10.12 -7.42
N GLU A 155 -9.77 11.37 -7.84
CA GLU A 155 -10.37 12.45 -7.04
C GLU A 155 -11.74 12.08 -6.45
N LYS A 156 -12.52 11.28 -7.19
CA LYS A 156 -13.87 10.81 -6.81
C LYS A 156 -13.89 9.54 -5.95
N HIS A 157 -12.75 9.05 -5.46
CA HIS A 157 -12.69 7.79 -4.69
C HIS A 157 -13.61 7.79 -3.46
N SER A 158 -13.77 8.92 -2.76
CA SER A 158 -14.67 9.01 -1.60
C SER A 158 -16.14 8.74 -1.96
N ALA A 159 -16.61 9.27 -3.11
CA ALA A 159 -17.96 8.99 -3.59
C ALA A 159 -18.09 7.50 -3.97
N TRP A 160 -17.07 6.94 -4.60
CA TRP A 160 -17.03 5.51 -4.94
C TRP A 160 -17.04 4.60 -3.71
N PHE A 161 -16.34 4.97 -2.64
CA PHE A 161 -16.40 4.24 -1.37
C PHE A 161 -17.79 4.32 -0.72
N ALA A 162 -18.49 5.44 -0.83
CA ALA A 162 -19.87 5.55 -0.35
C ALA A 162 -20.82 4.61 -1.13
N GLU A 163 -20.70 4.56 -2.46
CA GLU A 163 -21.47 3.63 -3.30
C GLU A 163 -21.13 2.17 -2.99
N LEU A 164 -19.84 1.85 -2.84
CA LEU A 164 -19.40 0.51 -2.46
C LEU A 164 -19.90 0.12 -1.07
N LYS A 165 -19.92 1.04 -0.10
CA LYS A 165 -20.47 0.79 1.23
C LYS A 165 -21.97 0.54 1.21
N HIS A 166 -22.70 1.19 0.30
CA HIS A 166 -24.11 0.90 0.10
C HIS A 166 -24.34 -0.52 -0.44
N ASN A 167 -23.54 -0.95 -1.42
CA ASN A 167 -23.66 -2.28 -2.03
C ASN A 167 -23.05 -3.41 -1.18
N PHE A 168 -22.05 -3.10 -0.37
CA PHE A 168 -21.32 -4.04 0.49
C PHE A 168 -21.28 -3.51 1.94
N PRO A 169 -22.41 -3.55 2.67
CA PRO A 169 -22.54 -2.92 3.98
C PRO A 169 -21.61 -3.51 5.05
N GLU A 170 -21.17 -4.76 4.90
CA GLU A 170 -20.25 -5.44 5.82
C GLU A 170 -18.76 -5.08 5.58
N ALA A 171 -18.45 -4.39 4.49
CA ALA A 171 -17.08 -4.03 4.15
C ALA A 171 -16.70 -2.63 4.66
N THR A 172 -15.42 -2.43 5.01
CA THR A 172 -14.84 -1.13 5.36
C THR A 172 -13.81 -0.74 4.31
N PHE A 173 -13.84 0.51 3.85
CA PHE A 173 -13.05 0.97 2.70
C PHE A 173 -11.97 1.96 3.13
N HIS A 174 -10.76 1.74 2.62
CA HIS A 174 -9.57 2.52 2.94
C HIS A 174 -8.90 2.96 1.63
N GLY A 175 -8.45 4.20 1.59
CA GLY A 175 -7.65 4.74 0.50
C GLY A 175 -6.35 5.29 1.03
N LEU A 176 -5.22 4.84 0.47
CA LEU A 176 -3.89 5.35 0.83
C LEU A 176 -3.04 5.62 -0.40
N GLU A 177 -2.18 6.62 -0.30
CA GLU A 177 -1.11 6.86 -1.28
C GLU A 177 0.23 6.32 -0.78
N TRP A 178 1.08 5.86 -1.71
CA TRP A 178 2.39 5.29 -1.39
C TRP A 178 3.30 6.20 -0.58
N ARG A 179 3.18 7.53 -0.77
CA ARG A 179 3.93 8.51 0.03
C ARG A 179 3.54 8.48 1.51
N THR A 180 2.24 8.40 1.80
CA THR A 180 1.71 8.27 3.16
C THR A 180 2.12 6.95 3.78
N VAL A 181 2.07 5.85 3.02
CA VAL A 181 2.56 4.54 3.48
C VAL A 181 4.04 4.62 3.86
N ARG A 182 4.87 5.20 2.98
CA ARG A 182 6.30 5.40 3.25
C ARG A 182 6.54 6.16 4.55
N GLU A 183 5.86 7.30 4.71
CA GLU A 183 6.01 8.16 5.87
C GLU A 183 5.70 7.41 7.17
N LYS A 184 4.56 6.73 7.23
CA LYS A 184 4.10 5.99 8.42
C LYS A 184 5.04 4.85 8.81
N ILE A 185 5.66 4.16 7.86
CA ILE A 185 6.60 3.07 8.17
C ILE A 185 8.04 3.57 8.38
N GLN A 186 8.40 4.74 7.83
CA GLN A 186 9.73 5.32 8.06
C GLN A 186 9.81 5.99 9.43
N TYR A 187 8.73 6.64 9.84
CA TYR A 187 8.60 7.37 11.11
C TYR A 187 7.41 6.82 11.91
N PRO A 188 7.51 5.58 12.42
CA PRO A 188 6.44 5.00 13.20
C PRO A 188 6.26 5.74 14.53
N GLU A 189 5.03 5.77 15.04
CA GLU A 189 4.72 6.35 16.36
C GLU A 189 5.49 5.66 17.49
N THR A 190 5.71 4.35 17.34
CA THR A 190 6.51 3.54 18.25
C THR A 190 7.67 2.90 17.51
N ALA A 191 8.86 2.90 18.12
CA ALA A 191 10.03 2.28 17.52
C ALA A 191 9.83 0.79 17.23
N TRP A 192 10.39 0.30 16.12
CA TRP A 192 10.40 -1.12 15.76
C TRP A 192 11.03 -1.96 16.87
N ALA A 193 10.35 -3.06 17.23
CA ALA A 193 10.63 -3.83 18.43
C ALA A 193 11.99 -4.53 18.36
N SER A 194 12.47 -4.88 17.16
CA SER A 194 13.75 -5.57 16.99
C SER A 194 14.58 -5.05 15.83
N GLN A 195 15.87 -5.43 15.81
CA GLN A 195 16.74 -5.18 14.67
C GLN A 195 16.25 -5.91 13.40
N GLN A 196 15.64 -7.08 13.55
CA GLN A 196 15.08 -7.83 12.43
C GLN A 196 13.94 -7.05 11.76
N GLU A 197 13.01 -6.51 12.54
CA GLU A 197 11.92 -5.69 12.02
C GLU A 197 12.43 -4.42 11.32
N ARG A 198 13.45 -3.76 11.88
CA ARG A 198 14.10 -2.61 11.22
C ARG A 198 14.66 -2.98 9.85
N ARG A 199 15.25 -4.19 9.69
CA ARG A 199 15.75 -4.67 8.39
C ARG A 199 14.61 -4.94 7.41
N ILE A 200 13.52 -5.53 7.88
CA ILE A 200 12.31 -5.78 7.08
C ILE A 200 11.75 -4.44 6.55
N ILE A 201 11.57 -3.46 7.44
CA ILE A 201 11.08 -2.14 7.08
C ILE A 201 12.05 -1.41 6.15
N GLN A 202 13.36 -1.54 6.38
CA GLN A 202 14.35 -0.97 5.46
C GLN A 202 14.26 -1.57 4.06
N ASP A 203 14.00 -2.88 3.93
CA ASP A 203 13.78 -3.53 2.64
C ASP A 203 12.50 -3.00 1.95
N CYS A 204 11.41 -2.78 2.68
CA CYS A 204 10.21 -2.11 2.17
C CYS A 204 10.53 -0.70 1.67
N LEU A 205 11.25 0.10 2.46
CA LEU A 205 11.65 1.47 2.08
C LEU A 205 12.56 1.51 0.85
N ASN A 206 13.43 0.50 0.69
CA ASN A 206 14.28 0.34 -0.48
C ASN A 206 13.46 -0.03 -1.73
N ALA A 207 12.46 -0.90 -1.60
CA ALA A 207 11.54 -1.23 -2.69
C ALA A 207 10.76 0.01 -3.14
N LEU A 208 10.23 0.79 -2.19
CA LEU A 208 9.55 2.06 -2.48
C LEU A 208 10.47 3.08 -3.18
N ALA A 209 11.73 3.17 -2.76
CA ALA A 209 12.71 4.07 -3.38
C ALA A 209 13.01 3.68 -4.84
N LEU A 210 12.99 2.39 -5.20
CA LEU A 210 13.10 1.97 -6.60
C LEU A 210 11.96 2.53 -7.46
N TYR A 211 10.78 2.68 -6.88
CA TYR A 211 9.60 3.28 -7.53
C TYR A 211 9.51 4.79 -7.38
N LYS A 212 10.63 5.45 -7.03
CA LYS A 212 10.72 6.92 -6.85
C LYS A 212 9.79 7.46 -5.77
N VAL A 213 9.32 6.61 -4.85
CA VAL A 213 8.67 7.05 -3.61
C VAL A 213 9.78 7.41 -2.64
N SER A 214 10.31 8.63 -2.82
CA SER A 214 11.39 9.19 -2.01
C SER A 214 10.90 9.54 -0.61
N PRO A 215 11.83 9.67 0.37
CA PRO A 215 11.50 10.23 1.68
C PRO A 215 10.77 11.56 1.52
N PRO A 216 9.73 11.84 2.34
CA PRO A 216 9.24 13.20 2.43
C PRO A 216 10.41 14.11 2.83
N LEU A 217 10.45 15.32 2.27
CA LEU A 217 11.36 16.34 2.79
C LEU A 217 11.06 16.47 4.28
N GLN A 218 12.07 16.30 5.13
CA GLN A 218 11.87 16.49 6.56
C GLN A 218 11.43 17.93 6.78
N SER A 219 10.46 18.11 7.68
CA SER A 219 10.07 19.44 8.11
C SER A 219 11.33 20.17 8.59
N TRP A 220 11.50 21.42 8.16
CA TRP A 220 12.55 22.28 8.69
C TRP A 220 12.27 22.67 10.15
N GLN A 221 11.08 22.36 10.68
CA GLN A 221 10.66 22.78 12.02
C GLN A 221 11.65 22.41 13.12
N PRO A 222 12.22 21.18 13.20
CA PRO A 222 13.21 20.88 14.24
C PRO A 222 14.50 21.71 14.11
N LEU A 223 14.90 22.07 12.88
CA LEU A 223 16.01 23.00 12.66
C LEU A 223 15.62 24.43 13.05
N LEU A 224 14.39 24.87 12.73
CA LEU A 224 13.88 26.20 13.12
C LEU A 224 13.72 26.31 14.65
N ASP A 225 13.26 25.26 15.31
CA ASP A 225 13.17 25.15 16.77
C ASP A 225 14.57 25.18 17.39
N TYR A 226 15.53 24.44 16.80
CA TYR A 226 16.92 24.51 17.20
C TYR A 226 17.48 25.92 17.06
N LEU A 227 17.37 26.55 15.88
CA LEU A 227 17.88 27.89 15.61
C LEU A 227 17.23 28.96 16.49
N SER A 228 15.94 28.83 16.81
CA SER A 228 15.24 29.75 17.71
C SER A 228 15.58 29.54 19.19
N SER A 229 15.96 28.32 19.57
CA SER A 229 16.45 28.00 20.92
C SER A 229 17.91 28.43 21.17
N GLN A 230 18.68 28.68 20.11
CA GLN A 230 20.03 29.22 20.22
C GLN A 230 19.98 30.74 20.42
N TYR A 231 20.73 31.25 21.39
CA TYR A 231 21.09 32.68 21.44
C TYR A 231 22.07 32.97 20.30
N LEU A 232 21.55 33.08 19.08
CA LEU A 232 22.35 33.47 17.93
C LEU A 232 22.75 34.94 18.10
N PRO A 233 24.06 35.27 18.04
CA PRO A 233 24.52 36.65 18.03
C PRO A 233 23.80 37.40 16.90
N THR A 234 23.31 38.61 17.20
CA THR A 234 22.54 39.47 16.27
C THR A 234 23.27 39.77 14.95
N THR A 235 24.57 39.53 14.88
CA THR A 235 25.39 39.66 13.66
C THR A 235 25.14 38.56 12.61
N PHE A 236 24.40 37.49 12.93
CA PHE A 236 24.07 36.40 12.00
C PHE A 236 22.56 36.12 11.89
N SER A 237 21.70 37.10 12.19
CA SER A 237 20.25 36.93 12.05
C SER A 237 19.85 36.80 10.57
N PHE A 238 19.49 35.60 10.14
CA PHE A 238 18.98 35.32 8.78
C PHE A 238 17.62 35.98 8.48
N PHE A 239 16.95 36.55 9.48
CA PHE A 239 15.57 37.06 9.36
C PHE A 239 15.46 38.59 9.38
N ALA A 240 16.58 39.32 9.45
CA ALA A 240 16.58 40.77 9.30
C ALA A 240 16.48 41.16 7.81
N GLY A 241 15.32 40.94 7.18
CA GLY A 241 15.18 41.26 5.76
C GLY A 241 13.80 41.21 5.12
N ASN A 242 12.74 40.72 5.78
CA ASN A 242 11.40 40.67 5.16
C ASN A 242 10.40 41.58 5.89
N HIS A 243 10.64 42.88 5.81
CA HIS A 243 9.61 43.91 5.99
C HIS A 243 9.61 44.82 4.77
N HIS A 244 9.16 44.32 3.62
CA HIS A 244 8.61 45.16 2.56
C HIS A 244 7.57 44.39 1.75
N VAL A 245 6.32 44.83 1.94
CA VAL A 245 5.13 44.79 1.07
C VAL A 245 4.51 43.43 0.75
#